data_AF-A0AAW0YP05-F1
#
_entry.id   AF-A0AAW0YP05-F1
#
_cell.length_a   1.000
_cell.length_b   1.000
_cell.length_c   1.000
_cell.angle_alpha   90.00
_cell.angle_beta   90.00
_cell.angle_gamma   90.00
#
_symmetry.space_group_name_H-M   'P 1'
#
loop_
_entity.id
_entity.type
_entity.pdbx_description
1 polymer ?
#
loop_
_entity_poly.entity_id
_entity_poly.type
_entity_poly.pdbx_seq_one_letter_code
_entity_poly.pdbx_strand_id
1 'polypeptide(L)'
;MGQRGGNRGNDRKMRITGVLLLVLLSTVATEAAVAESRERVVVVEAETVALPCAVSSRDKVLLILWYKDSTAAVPIFSYDSRSEVPRSWISERVLGSRASAQFFPDSKIHYLQLEDVQKTDSGLYSCRVDYRRSPTQRAKINLTVIVPPGVPTVLQDDGTQVDHTLGPYNQGSLINITCQVVGGDPPPQLTWWQGEKLLDGDTESAGGGVYRNTLTVGPLTRDHLNNFYACQAFNTDLIAPLSKAVTLDVNLEPLTVELLGPDEALTSGVEYKVTCQSTGARPTAVLTWWLDGQQLFNHTSHTEEQGNVTVSTLRLVPSEDDGGKVLQCLAQSPSINHQPIQDTRTLQVYWESA
;
A
#
# COMPACT_ATOMS: atom_id res chain seq x y z
N MET A 1 65.16 -67.59 -23.32
CA MET A 1 65.77 -68.71 -24.07
C MET A 1 64.81 -69.90 -23.96
N GLY A 2 64.31 -70.41 -25.08
CA GLY A 2 63.43 -71.60 -25.18
C GLY A 2 61.94 -71.30 -24.99
N GLN A 3 61.13 -71.15 -26.04
CA GLN A 3 60.52 -72.19 -26.91
C GLN A 3 59.54 -73.10 -26.15
N ARG A 4 58.23 -73.02 -26.43
CA ARG A 4 57.44 -73.68 -27.50
C ARG A 4 56.67 -74.87 -26.91
N GLY A 5 55.47 -75.07 -27.45
CA GLY A 5 54.92 -76.41 -27.62
C GLY A 5 53.62 -76.64 -26.87
N GLY A 6 52.51 -76.32 -27.53
CA GLY A 6 51.22 -76.86 -27.14
C GLY A 6 51.12 -78.35 -27.47
N ASN A 7 50.20 -79.05 -26.80
CA ASN A 7 49.47 -80.11 -27.46
C ASN A 7 48.10 -80.35 -26.83
N ARG A 8 47.22 -80.82 -27.71
CA ARG A 8 45.79 -81.07 -27.62
C ARG A 8 45.40 -82.08 -26.53
N GLY A 9 44.17 -81.97 -26.06
CA GLY A 9 43.52 -83.02 -25.27
C GLY A 9 42.18 -82.56 -24.70
N ASN A 10 41.19 -82.41 -25.56
CA ASN A 10 39.80 -82.16 -25.19
C ASN A 10 39.24 -83.42 -24.52
N ASP A 11 38.78 -83.36 -23.26
CA ASP A 11 37.55 -84.05 -22.87
C ASP A 11 37.06 -83.75 -21.43
N ARG A 12 35.73 -83.63 -21.33
CA ARG A 12 34.85 -83.77 -20.16
C ARG A 12 34.48 -82.52 -19.32
N LYS A 13 33.38 -81.93 -19.80
CA LYS A 13 32.09 -81.77 -19.10
C LYS A 13 32.06 -80.97 -17.78
N MET A 14 31.92 -79.66 -17.96
CA MET A 14 30.87 -78.77 -17.40
C MET A 14 30.03 -79.27 -16.21
N ARG A 15 30.26 -78.66 -15.04
CA ARG A 15 29.23 -78.36 -14.02
C ARG A 15 29.39 -76.87 -13.66
N ILE A 16 28.52 -76.03 -14.20
CA ILE A 16 28.41 -74.62 -13.83
C ILE A 16 27.29 -74.52 -12.79
N THR A 17 27.66 -74.15 -11.57
CA THR A 17 26.76 -73.80 -10.48
C THR A 17 26.13 -72.44 -10.83
N GLY A 18 24.92 -72.45 -11.39
CA GLY A 18 24.16 -71.24 -11.69
C GLY A 18 23.49 -70.70 -10.43
N VAL A 19 23.95 -69.57 -9.93
CA VAL A 19 23.25 -68.78 -8.90
C VAL A 19 22.06 -68.10 -9.58
N LEU A 20 20.85 -68.51 -9.23
CA LEU A 20 19.61 -67.91 -9.71
C LEU A 20 19.38 -66.59 -8.94
N LEU A 21 19.78 -65.45 -9.53
CA LEU A 21 19.42 -64.14 -9.00
C LEU A 21 17.93 -63.86 -9.33
N LEU A 22 17.06 -64.08 -8.35
CA LEU A 22 15.66 -63.65 -8.40
C LEU A 22 15.61 -62.12 -8.27
N VAL A 23 15.52 -61.41 -9.38
CA VAL A 23 15.19 -59.98 -9.38
C VAL A 23 13.68 -59.86 -9.11
N LEU A 24 13.31 -59.60 -7.86
CA LEU A 24 11.97 -59.16 -7.49
C LEU A 24 11.76 -57.74 -8.04
N LEU A 25 11.17 -57.63 -9.22
CA LEU A 25 10.57 -56.37 -9.67
C LEU A 25 9.30 -56.14 -8.83
N SER A 26 9.45 -55.46 -7.70
CA SER A 26 8.31 -54.88 -7.00
C SER A 26 7.73 -53.75 -7.84
N THR A 27 6.71 -54.06 -8.64
CA THR A 27 5.85 -53.02 -9.21
C THR A 27 5.05 -52.41 -8.06
N VAL A 28 5.61 -51.36 -7.45
CA VAL A 28 4.82 -50.45 -6.63
C VAL A 28 3.90 -49.72 -7.60
N ALA A 29 2.66 -50.23 -7.73
CA ALA A 29 1.59 -49.47 -8.35
C ALA A 29 1.37 -48.25 -7.48
N THR A 30 1.90 -47.10 -7.91
CA THR A 30 1.55 -45.81 -7.34
C THR A 30 0.13 -45.53 -7.82
N GLU A 31 -0.85 -45.72 -6.92
CA GLU A 31 -2.17 -45.10 -7.09
C GLU A 31 -1.94 -43.59 -7.04
N ALA A 32 -1.72 -42.98 -8.19
CA ALA A 32 -1.92 -41.56 -8.34
C ALA A 32 -3.40 -41.30 -8.05
N ALA A 33 -3.70 -40.79 -6.86
CA ALA A 33 -5.02 -40.30 -6.53
C ALA A 33 -5.41 -39.29 -7.63
N VAL A 34 -6.37 -39.66 -8.47
CA VAL A 34 -6.94 -38.76 -9.45
C VAL A 34 -7.56 -37.62 -8.66
N ALA A 35 -6.91 -36.45 -8.66
CA ALA A 35 -7.45 -35.25 -8.03
C ALA A 35 -8.76 -34.91 -8.75
N GLU A 36 -9.88 -35.18 -8.09
CA GLU A 36 -11.22 -34.83 -8.56
C GLU A 36 -11.24 -33.31 -8.82
N SER A 37 -11.33 -32.90 -10.09
CA SER A 37 -11.31 -31.49 -10.49
C SER A 37 -12.52 -30.77 -9.87
N ARG A 38 -12.26 -29.81 -8.97
CA ARG A 38 -13.28 -28.99 -8.31
C ARG A 38 -13.39 -27.67 -9.04
N GLU A 39 -14.61 -27.25 -9.36
CA GLU A 39 -14.85 -25.90 -9.89
C GLU A 39 -14.57 -24.89 -8.78
N ARG A 40 -13.75 -23.87 -9.07
CA ARG A 40 -13.42 -22.80 -8.11
C ARG A 40 -14.26 -21.57 -8.44
N VAL A 41 -15.06 -21.13 -7.48
CA VAL A 41 -15.84 -19.90 -7.56
C VAL A 41 -15.29 -18.94 -6.52
N VAL A 42 -15.02 -17.70 -6.92
CA VAL A 42 -14.51 -16.64 -6.05
C VAL A 42 -15.50 -15.49 -6.07
N VAL A 43 -15.81 -14.92 -4.91
CA VAL A 43 -16.73 -13.79 -4.77
C VAL A 43 -16.25 -12.88 -3.65
N VAL A 44 -16.57 -11.59 -3.74
CA VAL A 44 -16.28 -10.63 -2.67
C VAL A 44 -17.40 -10.67 -1.62
N GLU A 45 -17.05 -10.49 -0.35
CA GLU A 45 -18.01 -10.40 0.75
C GLU A 45 -19.09 -9.33 0.48
N ALA A 46 -20.32 -9.59 0.94
CA ALA A 46 -21.54 -8.82 0.69
C ALA A 46 -22.07 -8.82 -0.77
N GLU A 47 -21.34 -9.41 -1.73
CA GLU A 47 -21.86 -9.59 -3.09
C GLU A 47 -22.78 -10.82 -3.20
N THR A 48 -23.31 -11.05 -4.41
CA THR A 48 -24.12 -12.22 -4.75
C THR A 48 -23.32 -13.21 -5.57
N VAL A 49 -23.41 -14.50 -5.22
CA VAL A 49 -22.78 -15.59 -5.98
C VAL A 49 -23.82 -16.61 -6.45
N ALA A 50 -23.59 -17.22 -7.61
CA ALA A 50 -24.38 -18.33 -8.10
C ALA A 50 -23.47 -19.56 -8.29
N LEU A 51 -23.68 -20.59 -7.48
CA LEU A 51 -22.92 -21.84 -7.57
C LEU A 51 -23.56 -22.75 -8.63
N PRO A 52 -22.84 -23.09 -9.71
CA PRO A 52 -23.40 -23.90 -10.79
C PRO A 52 -23.45 -25.38 -10.43
N CYS A 53 -24.49 -26.05 -10.89
CA CYS A 53 -24.58 -27.49 -10.94
C CYS A 53 -25.11 -27.93 -12.30
N ALA A 54 -24.22 -28.47 -13.13
CA ALA A 54 -24.55 -28.94 -14.45
C ALA A 54 -25.50 -30.14 -14.39
N VAL A 55 -26.59 -30.09 -15.14
CA VAL A 55 -27.55 -31.19 -15.33
C VAL A 55 -27.27 -31.81 -16.69
N SER A 56 -26.38 -32.80 -16.72
CA SER A 56 -25.82 -33.31 -17.98
C SER A 56 -26.75 -34.25 -18.77
N SER A 57 -27.75 -34.87 -18.12
CA SER A 57 -28.66 -35.81 -18.78
C SER A 57 -29.89 -35.12 -19.42
N ARG A 58 -30.43 -35.73 -20.48
CA ARG A 58 -31.76 -35.39 -21.04
C ARG A 58 -32.91 -36.09 -20.30
N ASP A 59 -32.59 -36.93 -19.33
CA ASP A 59 -33.55 -37.69 -18.53
C ASP A 59 -34.29 -36.82 -17.51
N LYS A 60 -35.44 -37.29 -17.03
CA LYS A 60 -36.22 -36.57 -16.02
C LYS A 60 -35.41 -36.52 -14.72
N VAL A 61 -35.07 -35.31 -14.28
CA VAL A 61 -34.51 -35.04 -12.95
C VAL A 61 -35.56 -35.41 -11.91
N LEU A 62 -35.16 -36.14 -10.87
CA LEU A 62 -36.03 -36.50 -9.74
C LEU A 62 -35.68 -35.69 -8.49
N LEU A 63 -34.40 -35.58 -8.19
CA LEU A 63 -33.89 -34.88 -7.01
C LEU A 63 -32.68 -34.01 -7.37
N ILE A 64 -32.64 -32.80 -6.82
CA ILE A 64 -31.43 -31.97 -6.77
C ILE A 64 -31.16 -31.66 -5.30
N LEU A 65 -29.98 -32.01 -4.83
CA LEU A 65 -29.56 -31.82 -3.44
C LEU A 65 -28.25 -31.04 -3.41
N TRP A 66 -28.18 -30.02 -2.56
CA TRP A 66 -26.92 -29.35 -2.24
C TRP A 66 -26.50 -29.66 -0.82
N TYR A 67 -25.19 -29.71 -0.61
CA TYR A 67 -24.54 -29.91 0.68
C TYR A 67 -23.44 -28.87 0.85
N LYS A 68 -23.33 -28.31 2.05
CA LYS A 68 -22.17 -27.52 2.50
C LYS A 68 -21.31 -28.48 3.31
N ASP A 69 -20.05 -28.65 2.90
CA ASP A 69 -19.17 -29.76 3.22
C ASP A 69 -19.59 -31.08 2.52
N SER A 70 -18.66 -31.68 1.77
CA SER A 70 -18.88 -32.94 1.06
C SER A 70 -19.12 -34.15 1.96
N THR A 71 -18.83 -34.03 3.26
CA THR A 71 -19.06 -35.07 4.27
C THR A 71 -20.39 -34.89 5.03
N ALA A 72 -21.10 -33.78 4.82
CA ALA A 72 -22.35 -33.51 5.51
C ALA A 72 -23.43 -34.54 5.11
N ALA A 73 -24.05 -35.16 6.13
CA ALA A 73 -25.14 -36.11 5.92
C ALA A 73 -26.48 -35.43 5.54
N VAL A 74 -26.63 -34.14 5.85
CA VAL A 74 -27.87 -33.38 5.68
C VAL A 74 -27.71 -32.34 4.57
N PRO A 75 -28.62 -32.31 3.57
CA PRO A 75 -28.57 -31.29 2.53
C PRO A 75 -28.92 -29.90 3.07
N ILE A 76 -28.36 -28.86 2.45
CA ILE A 76 -28.69 -27.45 2.70
C ILE A 76 -29.77 -26.93 1.75
N PHE A 77 -30.02 -27.65 0.65
CA PHE A 77 -31.12 -27.43 -0.26
C PHE A 77 -31.60 -28.76 -0.83
N SER A 78 -32.91 -28.88 -1.05
CA SER A 78 -33.49 -29.99 -1.79
C SER A 78 -34.57 -29.53 -2.74
N TYR A 79 -34.57 -30.07 -3.95
CA TYR A 79 -35.67 -30.02 -4.90
C TYR A 79 -36.12 -31.46 -5.23
N ASP A 80 -37.41 -31.74 -5.09
CA ASP A 80 -38.01 -33.06 -5.32
C ASP A 80 -39.20 -32.95 -6.27
N SER A 81 -39.07 -33.58 -7.44
CA SER A 81 -40.09 -33.59 -8.51
C SER A 81 -40.71 -34.97 -8.75
N ARG A 82 -40.59 -35.87 -7.77
CA ARG A 82 -41.22 -37.19 -7.80
C ARG A 82 -42.74 -37.11 -7.60
N SER A 83 -43.21 -36.06 -6.94
CA SER A 83 -44.64 -35.74 -6.79
C SER A 83 -45.16 -34.93 -7.99
N GLU A 84 -46.49 -34.86 -8.16
CA GLU A 84 -47.12 -34.05 -9.21
C GLU A 84 -46.73 -32.57 -9.13
N VAL A 85 -46.66 -32.04 -7.91
CA VAL A 85 -46.16 -30.68 -7.63
C VAL A 85 -44.75 -30.81 -7.06
N PRO A 86 -43.72 -30.29 -7.74
CA PRO A 86 -42.37 -30.28 -7.20
C PRO A 86 -42.29 -29.49 -5.90
N ARG A 87 -41.49 -29.98 -4.94
CA ARG A 87 -41.25 -29.31 -3.66
C ARG A 87 -39.80 -28.90 -3.56
N SER A 88 -39.55 -27.70 -3.05
CA SER A 88 -38.22 -27.22 -2.72
C SER A 88 -38.11 -26.81 -1.26
N TRP A 89 -36.92 -26.94 -0.69
CA TRP A 89 -36.61 -26.52 0.67
C TRP A 89 -35.17 -26.02 0.75
N ILE A 90 -34.94 -25.01 1.59
CA ILE A 90 -33.64 -24.38 1.87
C ILE A 90 -33.43 -24.38 3.38
N SER A 91 -32.20 -24.68 3.80
CA SER A 91 -31.82 -24.65 5.21
C SER A 91 -31.60 -23.23 5.71
N GLU A 92 -32.60 -22.66 6.38
CA GLU A 92 -32.49 -21.35 7.04
C GLU A 92 -31.40 -21.31 8.12
N ARG A 93 -31.07 -22.45 8.73
CA ARG A 93 -29.99 -22.53 9.74
C ARG A 93 -28.61 -22.24 9.14
N VAL A 94 -28.37 -22.71 7.92
CA VAL A 94 -27.04 -22.67 7.30
C VAL A 94 -26.90 -21.49 6.35
N LEU A 95 -27.95 -21.19 5.59
CA LEU A 95 -27.93 -20.17 4.54
C LEU A 95 -28.80 -18.95 4.88
N GLY A 96 -29.61 -19.02 5.94
CA GLY A 96 -30.56 -17.97 6.28
C GLY A 96 -31.62 -17.76 5.20
N SER A 97 -32.17 -16.54 5.15
CA SER A 97 -33.07 -16.08 4.09
C SER A 97 -32.34 -15.57 2.84
N ARG A 98 -31.01 -15.73 2.78
CA ARG A 98 -30.13 -15.16 1.73
C ARG A 98 -29.97 -16.08 0.52
N ALA A 99 -30.39 -17.34 0.63
CA ALA A 99 -30.24 -18.30 -0.44
C ALA A 99 -31.52 -18.44 -1.26
N SER A 100 -31.35 -18.59 -2.56
CA SER A 100 -32.39 -18.98 -3.51
C SER A 100 -31.83 -20.01 -4.49
N ALA A 101 -32.71 -20.71 -5.21
CA ALA A 101 -32.31 -21.69 -6.18
C ALA A 101 -33.08 -21.50 -7.48
N GLN A 102 -32.37 -21.54 -8.60
CA GLN A 102 -32.94 -21.34 -9.91
C GLN A 102 -32.49 -22.44 -10.86
N PHE A 103 -33.43 -23.02 -11.59
CA PHE A 103 -33.14 -23.99 -12.64
C PHE A 103 -33.38 -23.36 -14.00
N PHE A 104 -32.34 -23.29 -14.84
CA PHE A 104 -32.44 -22.81 -16.20
C PHE A 104 -32.50 -24.00 -17.17
N PRO A 105 -33.68 -24.33 -17.72
CA PRO A 105 -33.86 -25.54 -18.51
C PRO A 105 -33.06 -25.54 -19.81
N ASP A 106 -32.87 -24.37 -20.43
CA ASP A 106 -32.21 -24.23 -21.73
C ASP A 106 -30.70 -24.50 -21.63
N SER A 107 -30.05 -23.96 -20.59
CA SER A 107 -28.63 -24.20 -20.31
C SER A 107 -28.38 -25.50 -19.54
N LYS A 108 -29.44 -26.11 -18.99
CA LYS A 108 -29.39 -27.29 -18.10
C LYS A 108 -28.44 -27.09 -16.93
N ILE A 109 -28.52 -25.93 -16.30
CA ILE A 109 -27.75 -25.64 -15.09
C ILE A 109 -28.73 -25.28 -13.98
N HIS A 110 -28.53 -25.91 -12.83
CA HIS A 110 -29.15 -25.51 -11.59
C HIS A 110 -28.18 -24.64 -10.80
N TYR A 111 -28.58 -23.44 -10.41
CA TYR A 111 -27.79 -22.58 -9.55
C TYR A 111 -28.32 -22.60 -8.12
N LEU A 112 -27.41 -22.72 -7.16
CA LEU A 112 -27.66 -22.27 -5.79
C LEU A 112 -27.12 -20.83 -5.69
N GLN A 113 -28.03 -19.87 -5.61
CA GLN A 113 -27.70 -18.46 -5.49
C GLN A 113 -27.67 -18.06 -4.02
N LEU A 114 -26.67 -17.27 -3.63
CA LEU A 114 -26.50 -16.76 -2.29
C LEU A 114 -26.22 -15.27 -2.38
N GLU A 115 -27.10 -14.47 -1.77
CA GLU A 115 -26.97 -13.01 -1.66
C GLU A 115 -26.24 -12.64 -0.36
N ASP A 116 -25.69 -11.42 -0.30
CA ASP A 116 -25.00 -10.90 0.88
C ASP A 116 -24.02 -11.94 1.46
N VAL A 117 -23.12 -12.43 0.61
CA VAL A 117 -22.21 -13.53 0.92
C VAL A 117 -21.33 -13.17 2.10
N GLN A 118 -21.22 -14.08 3.08
CA GLN A 118 -20.44 -13.88 4.29
C GLN A 118 -19.16 -14.72 4.25
N LYS A 119 -18.11 -14.33 4.98
CA LYS A 119 -16.88 -15.16 5.11
C LYS A 119 -17.16 -16.62 5.49
N THR A 120 -18.13 -16.86 6.37
CA THR A 120 -18.52 -18.21 6.83
C THR A 120 -19.18 -19.06 5.76
N ASP A 121 -19.57 -18.48 4.61
CA ASP A 121 -20.09 -19.20 3.45
C ASP A 121 -18.99 -19.87 2.62
N SER A 122 -17.73 -19.45 2.80
CA SER A 122 -16.57 -20.08 2.18
C SER A 122 -16.49 -21.57 2.51
N GLY A 123 -16.12 -22.39 1.52
CA GLY A 123 -15.94 -23.83 1.70
C GLY A 123 -16.36 -24.67 0.50
N LEU A 124 -16.36 -25.98 0.72
CA LEU A 124 -16.68 -26.96 -0.31
C LEU A 124 -18.18 -27.23 -0.36
N TYR A 125 -18.81 -26.95 -1.50
CA TYR A 125 -20.18 -27.29 -1.81
C TYR A 125 -20.22 -28.53 -2.69
N SER A 126 -21.23 -29.36 -2.48
CA SER A 126 -21.47 -30.56 -3.29
C SER A 126 -22.90 -30.54 -3.80
N CYS A 127 -23.07 -30.63 -5.11
CA CYS A 127 -24.38 -30.83 -5.74
C CYS A 127 -24.53 -32.29 -6.14
N ARG A 128 -25.70 -32.86 -5.89
CA ARG A 128 -26.11 -34.19 -6.32
C ARG A 128 -27.40 -34.08 -7.13
N VAL A 129 -27.39 -34.65 -8.33
CA VAL A 129 -28.56 -34.73 -9.21
C VAL A 129 -28.89 -36.20 -9.45
N ASP A 130 -30.08 -36.62 -9.04
CA ASP A 130 -30.60 -37.95 -9.32
C ASP A 130 -31.61 -37.89 -10.46
N TYR A 131 -31.49 -38.82 -11.41
CA TYR A 131 -32.37 -38.93 -12.57
C TYR A 131 -33.24 -40.19 -12.47
N ARG A 132 -34.26 -40.28 -13.32
CA ARG A 132 -35.17 -41.45 -13.33
C ARG A 132 -34.49 -42.75 -13.73
N ARG A 133 -33.57 -42.69 -14.69
CA ARG A 133 -32.88 -43.84 -15.30
C ARG A 133 -31.37 -43.61 -15.41
N SER A 134 -30.94 -42.36 -15.62
CA SER A 134 -29.53 -42.03 -15.72
C SER A 134 -28.82 -42.16 -14.36
N PRO A 135 -27.52 -42.49 -14.33
CA PRO A 135 -26.75 -42.51 -13.09
C PRO A 135 -26.78 -41.17 -12.37
N THR A 136 -26.73 -41.20 -11.04
CA THR A 136 -26.57 -40.00 -10.21
C THR A 136 -25.32 -39.23 -10.61
N GLN A 137 -25.48 -37.93 -10.82
CA GLN A 137 -24.37 -37.01 -11.06
C GLN A 137 -24.01 -36.28 -9.77
N ARG A 138 -22.72 -36.05 -9.54
CA ARG A 138 -22.22 -35.22 -8.45
C ARG A 138 -21.24 -34.19 -8.99
N ALA A 139 -21.25 -33.00 -8.42
CA ALA A 139 -20.30 -31.93 -8.69
C ALA A 139 -19.83 -31.33 -7.38
N LYS A 140 -18.56 -30.96 -7.31
CA LYS A 140 -17.96 -30.30 -6.15
C LYS A 140 -17.46 -28.92 -6.56
N ILE A 141 -17.88 -27.91 -5.81
CA ILE A 141 -17.57 -26.50 -6.05
C ILE A 141 -16.87 -25.97 -4.81
N ASN A 142 -15.69 -25.37 -4.97
CA ASN A 142 -14.98 -24.69 -3.89
C ASN A 142 -15.28 -23.19 -3.95
N LEU A 143 -16.12 -22.71 -3.03
CA LEU A 143 -16.42 -21.29 -2.89
C LEU A 143 -15.34 -20.64 -2.02
N THR A 144 -14.62 -19.67 -2.58
CA THR A 144 -13.68 -18.82 -1.84
C THR A 144 -14.29 -17.43 -1.71
N VAL A 145 -14.50 -16.97 -0.47
CA VAL A 145 -14.98 -15.62 -0.19
C VAL A 145 -13.79 -14.71 0.09
N ILE A 146 -13.68 -13.61 -0.64
CA ILE A 146 -12.67 -12.58 -0.44
C ILE A 146 -13.25 -11.51 0.50
N VAL A 147 -12.56 -11.26 1.60
CA VAL A 147 -12.91 -10.18 2.54
C VAL A 147 -12.03 -8.98 2.21
N PRO A 148 -12.60 -7.83 1.79
CA PRO A 148 -11.84 -6.61 1.55
C PRO A 148 -11.06 -6.17 2.80
N PRO A 149 -9.87 -5.56 2.64
CA PRO A 149 -9.18 -4.93 3.75
C PRO A 149 -9.92 -3.66 4.21
N GLY A 150 -9.67 -3.21 5.44
CA GLY A 150 -10.08 -1.89 5.89
C GLY A 150 -9.36 -0.75 5.14
N VAL A 151 -9.88 0.46 5.25
CA VAL A 151 -9.25 1.66 4.66
C VAL A 151 -7.89 1.91 5.34
N PRO A 152 -6.80 2.15 4.59
CA PRO A 152 -5.50 2.45 5.17
C PRO A 152 -5.50 3.69 6.07
N THR A 153 -4.82 3.59 7.20
CA THR A 153 -4.52 4.72 8.09
C THR A 153 -3.02 4.98 8.08
N VAL A 154 -2.62 6.25 7.98
CA VAL A 154 -1.21 6.65 8.07
C VAL A 154 -0.93 7.17 9.47
N LEU A 155 0.15 6.70 10.09
CA LEU A 155 0.57 7.02 11.45
C LEU A 155 1.98 7.64 11.43
N GLN A 156 2.22 8.60 12.32
CA GLN A 156 3.57 9.12 12.61
C GLN A 156 4.31 8.21 13.59
N ASP A 157 5.59 8.53 13.85
CA ASP A 157 6.44 7.82 14.83
C ASP A 157 5.85 7.76 16.25
N ASP A 158 5.06 8.76 16.66
CA ASP A 158 4.39 8.79 17.97
C ASP A 158 3.04 8.03 18.00
N GLY A 159 2.65 7.42 16.88
CA GLY A 159 1.39 6.70 16.71
C GLY A 159 0.18 7.59 16.42
N THR A 160 0.36 8.91 16.27
CA THR A 160 -0.72 9.81 15.88
C THR A 160 -1.15 9.55 14.44
N GLN A 161 -2.47 9.52 14.23
CA GLN A 161 -3.03 9.34 12.89
C GLN A 161 -2.97 10.64 12.10
N VAL A 162 -2.50 10.53 10.85
CA VAL A 162 -2.43 11.61 9.89
C VAL A 162 -3.62 11.52 8.93
N ASP A 163 -4.39 12.61 8.85
CA ASP A 163 -5.52 12.67 7.91
C ASP A 163 -5.10 13.22 6.54
N HIS A 164 -4.44 14.37 6.52
CA HIS A 164 -4.07 15.07 5.28
C HIS A 164 -2.62 15.57 5.27
N THR A 165 -2.20 16.32 6.30
CA THR A 165 -0.88 16.95 6.34
C THR A 165 0.04 16.21 7.31
N LEU A 166 1.19 15.78 6.80
CA LEU A 166 2.24 15.09 7.52
C LEU A 166 3.30 16.13 7.94
N GLY A 167 3.35 16.51 9.21
CA GLY A 167 4.27 17.52 9.73
C GLY A 167 3.56 18.74 10.34
N PRO A 168 4.23 19.91 10.39
CA PRO A 168 5.47 20.25 9.70
C PRO A 168 6.73 19.64 10.33
N TYR A 169 7.71 19.26 9.50
CA TYR A 169 9.02 18.77 9.93
C TYR A 169 10.15 19.69 9.48
N ASN A 170 11.23 19.78 10.25
CA ASN A 170 12.37 20.61 9.86
C ASN A 170 13.16 20.00 8.69
N GLN A 171 13.71 20.87 7.83
CA GLN A 171 14.70 20.48 6.84
C GLN A 171 15.86 19.71 7.51
N GLY A 172 16.32 18.64 6.86
CA GLY A 172 17.35 17.74 7.36
C GLY A 172 16.83 16.62 8.26
N SER A 173 15.57 16.66 8.70
CA SER A 173 14.97 15.58 9.50
C SER A 173 14.89 14.27 8.74
N LEU A 174 14.94 13.16 9.47
CA LEU A 174 14.55 11.83 9.01
C LEU A 174 13.25 11.46 9.75
N ILE A 175 12.21 11.08 9.00
CA ILE A 175 10.90 10.75 9.57
C ILE A 175 10.51 9.33 9.17
N ASN A 176 9.77 8.61 10.01
CA ASN A 176 9.07 7.42 9.54
C ASN A 176 7.56 7.63 9.52
N ILE A 177 6.94 7.10 8.48
CA ILE A 177 5.49 7.04 8.33
C ILE A 177 5.04 5.61 8.19
N THR A 178 4.10 5.22 9.04
CA THR A 178 3.59 3.86 9.09
C THR A 178 2.21 3.81 8.47
N CYS A 179 2.05 3.04 7.41
CA CYS A 179 0.74 2.66 6.93
C CYS A 179 0.24 1.47 7.73
N GLN A 180 -1.02 1.50 8.14
CA GLN A 180 -1.66 0.42 8.87
C GLN A 180 -3.02 0.09 8.27
N VAL A 181 -3.31 -1.20 8.16
CA VAL A 181 -4.59 -1.75 7.73
C VAL A 181 -5.03 -2.85 8.68
N VAL A 182 -6.34 -2.97 8.88
CA VAL A 182 -6.95 -4.04 9.67
C VAL A 182 -7.85 -4.87 8.76
N GLY A 183 -7.75 -6.19 8.91
CA GLY A 183 -8.57 -7.14 8.17
C GLY A 183 -8.06 -7.39 6.74
N GLY A 184 -8.90 -8.04 5.96
CA GLY A 184 -8.54 -8.61 4.67
C GLY A 184 -8.34 -10.12 4.74
N ASP A 185 -8.99 -10.82 3.82
CA ASP A 185 -8.77 -12.25 3.59
C ASP A 185 -8.87 -12.54 2.08
N PRO A 186 -7.78 -12.90 1.39
CA PRO A 186 -6.41 -13.11 1.89
C PRO A 186 -5.76 -11.91 2.61
N PRO A 187 -4.66 -12.11 3.36
CA PRO A 187 -3.87 -11.02 3.91
C PRO A 187 -3.47 -9.97 2.85
N PRO A 188 -3.72 -8.66 3.07
CA PRO A 188 -3.37 -7.62 2.12
C PRO A 188 -1.86 -7.37 2.08
N GLN A 189 -1.39 -6.88 0.93
CA GLN A 189 -0.06 -6.29 0.73
C GLN A 189 -0.16 -4.77 0.81
N LEU A 190 0.70 -4.15 1.60
CA LEU A 190 0.80 -2.71 1.80
C LEU A 190 2.02 -2.16 1.06
N THR A 191 1.80 -1.11 0.29
CA THR A 191 2.83 -0.46 -0.53
C THR A 191 2.79 1.04 -0.39
N TRP A 192 3.94 1.68 -0.38
CA TRP A 192 4.08 3.14 -0.40
C TRP A 192 4.44 3.65 -1.78
N TRP A 193 3.78 4.73 -2.19
CA TRP A 193 3.90 5.32 -3.51
C TRP A 193 4.12 6.83 -3.43
N GLN A 194 4.89 7.37 -4.37
CA GLN A 194 5.00 8.80 -4.64
C GLN A 194 4.74 9.02 -6.13
N GLY A 195 3.55 9.52 -6.47
CA GLY A 195 3.02 9.43 -7.83
C GLY A 195 2.96 7.97 -8.28
N GLU A 196 3.54 7.66 -9.44
CA GLU A 196 3.60 6.31 -10.01
C GLU A 196 4.82 5.49 -9.51
N LYS A 197 5.66 6.07 -8.65
CA LYS A 197 6.87 5.42 -8.17
C LYS A 197 6.57 4.64 -6.89
N LEU A 198 6.74 3.32 -6.95
CA LEU A 198 6.78 2.46 -5.76
C LEU A 198 8.04 2.81 -4.94
N LEU A 199 7.84 3.17 -3.68
CA LEU A 199 8.91 3.48 -2.73
C LEU A 199 9.22 2.27 -1.84
N ASP A 200 8.20 1.58 -1.37
CA ASP A 200 8.34 0.43 -0.47
C ASP A 200 7.16 -0.54 -0.59
N GLY A 201 7.38 -1.83 -0.33
CA GLY A 201 6.35 -2.88 -0.33
C GLY A 201 6.52 -3.92 0.79
N ASP A 202 7.35 -3.64 1.80
CA ASP A 202 7.68 -4.57 2.87
C ASP A 202 6.55 -4.58 3.92
N THR A 203 5.60 -5.49 3.71
CA THR A 203 4.43 -5.64 4.60
C THR A 203 4.75 -6.54 5.79
N GLU A 204 4.56 -6.00 6.99
CA GLU A 204 4.69 -6.70 8.25
C GLU A 204 3.32 -7.05 8.84
N SER A 205 3.17 -8.27 9.37
CA SER A 205 1.99 -8.63 10.16
C SER A 205 2.24 -8.33 11.63
N ALA A 206 1.45 -7.42 12.19
CA ALA A 206 1.50 -7.07 13.61
C ALA A 206 0.65 -8.01 14.50
N GLY A 207 0.13 -9.10 13.93
CA GLY A 207 -0.81 -10.00 14.61
C GLY A 207 -2.23 -9.45 14.68
N GLY A 208 -3.20 -10.30 15.04
CA GLY A 208 -4.60 -9.88 15.19
C GLY A 208 -5.27 -9.38 13.90
N GLY A 209 -4.74 -9.74 12.73
CA GLY A 209 -5.23 -9.25 11.44
C GLY A 209 -4.82 -7.79 11.12
N VAL A 210 -3.82 -7.27 11.83
CA VAL A 210 -3.24 -5.94 11.58
C VAL A 210 -1.99 -6.10 10.71
N TYR A 211 -1.90 -5.29 9.67
CA TYR A 211 -0.78 -5.24 8.73
C TYR A 211 -0.20 -3.83 8.70
N ARG A 212 1.13 -3.73 8.61
CA ARG A 212 1.85 -2.45 8.62
C ARG A 212 2.93 -2.42 7.54
N ASN A 213 3.23 -1.22 7.05
CA ASN A 213 4.41 -0.95 6.25
C ASN A 213 4.93 0.44 6.65
N THR A 214 6.18 0.50 7.07
CA THR A 214 6.83 1.73 7.55
C THR A 214 7.84 2.24 6.54
N LEU A 215 7.59 3.42 5.99
CA LEU A 215 8.50 4.11 5.08
C LEU A 215 9.32 5.16 5.86
N THR A 216 10.65 5.09 5.73
CA THR A 216 11.55 6.16 6.17
C THR A 216 11.73 7.18 5.05
N VAL A 217 11.50 8.46 5.34
CA VAL A 217 11.64 9.57 4.40
C VAL A 217 12.68 10.56 4.94
N GLY A 218 13.64 10.91 4.08
CA GLY A 218 14.64 11.95 4.34
C GLY A 218 16.08 11.47 4.12
N PRO A 219 17.08 12.32 4.44
CA PRO A 219 16.95 13.63 5.08
C PRO A 219 16.09 14.61 4.26
N LEU A 220 15.17 15.32 4.93
CA LEU A 220 14.22 16.21 4.26
C LEU A 220 14.92 17.41 3.61
N THR A 221 14.48 17.77 2.41
CA THR A 221 15.00 18.89 1.62
C THR A 221 13.83 19.74 1.11
N ARG A 222 14.15 20.88 0.48
CA ARG A 222 13.15 21.78 -0.11
C ARG A 222 12.29 21.09 -1.17
N ASP A 223 12.83 20.11 -1.88
CA ASP A 223 12.12 19.34 -2.92
C ASP A 223 11.10 18.35 -2.34
N HIS A 224 11.15 18.11 -1.02
CA HIS A 224 10.17 17.29 -0.33
C HIS A 224 8.88 18.06 0.02
N LEU A 225 8.89 19.38 -0.13
CA LEU A 225 7.76 20.24 0.19
C LEU A 225 6.54 19.89 -0.66
N ASN A 226 5.41 19.65 -0.01
CA ASN A 226 4.15 19.29 -0.67
C ASN A 226 4.20 17.98 -1.48
N ASN A 227 5.25 17.17 -1.33
CA ASN A 227 5.23 15.81 -1.87
C ASN A 227 4.14 15.00 -1.19
N PHE A 228 3.41 14.22 -1.98
CA PHE A 228 2.39 13.32 -1.47
C PHE A 228 2.91 11.89 -1.42
N TYR A 229 2.61 11.21 -0.32
CA TYR A 229 2.89 9.80 -0.12
C TYR A 229 1.57 9.06 0.01
N ALA A 230 1.35 8.07 -0.85
CA ALA A 230 0.15 7.26 -0.86
C ALA A 230 0.47 5.86 -0.40
N CYS A 231 -0.17 5.41 0.67
CA CYS A 231 -0.20 3.99 0.98
C CYS A 231 -1.35 3.32 0.25
N GLN A 232 -1.09 2.17 -0.37
CA GLN A 232 -2.10 1.32 -0.99
C GLN A 232 -2.15 -0.04 -0.30
N ALA A 233 -3.38 -0.53 -0.11
CA ALA A 233 -3.67 -1.86 0.40
C ALA A 233 -4.32 -2.70 -0.70
N PHE A 234 -3.55 -3.65 -1.21
CA PHE A 234 -3.97 -4.58 -2.24
C PHE A 234 -4.26 -5.93 -1.61
N ASN A 235 -5.34 -6.59 -2.03
CA ASN A 235 -5.72 -7.92 -1.53
C ASN A 235 -5.82 -8.93 -2.67
N THR A 236 -6.64 -8.63 -3.68
CA THR A 236 -6.80 -9.44 -4.90
C THR A 236 -7.14 -8.56 -6.09
N ASP A 237 -7.00 -9.11 -7.31
CA ASP A 237 -7.36 -8.42 -8.56
C ASP A 237 -8.88 -8.20 -8.75
N LEU A 238 -9.72 -8.77 -7.88
CA LEU A 238 -11.18 -8.59 -7.94
C LEU A 238 -11.64 -7.26 -7.36
N ILE A 239 -10.79 -6.60 -6.56
CA ILE A 239 -11.14 -5.37 -5.85
C ILE A 239 -10.02 -4.35 -6.11
N ALA A 240 -10.40 -3.12 -6.44
CA ALA A 240 -9.43 -2.04 -6.57
C ALA A 240 -8.71 -1.82 -5.22
N PRO A 241 -7.39 -1.57 -5.23
CA PRO A 241 -6.66 -1.33 -4.00
C PRO A 241 -7.18 -0.07 -3.29
N LEU A 242 -7.37 -0.18 -1.98
CA LEU A 242 -7.74 0.97 -1.15
C LEU A 242 -6.50 1.82 -0.91
N SER A 243 -6.64 3.14 -0.86
CA SER A 243 -5.49 4.03 -0.69
C SER A 243 -5.76 5.18 0.27
N LYS A 244 -4.70 5.65 0.93
CA LYS A 244 -4.69 6.88 1.75
C LYS A 244 -3.43 7.67 1.42
N ALA A 245 -3.62 8.93 1.04
CA ALA A 245 -2.53 9.84 0.71
C ALA A 245 -2.39 10.93 1.77
N VAL A 246 -1.15 11.32 2.05
CA VAL A 246 -0.78 12.42 2.94
C VAL A 246 0.22 13.34 2.25
N THR A 247 0.16 14.64 2.54
CA THR A 247 1.03 15.67 1.97
C THR A 247 2.06 16.12 2.99
N LEU A 248 3.33 16.13 2.61
CA LEU A 248 4.44 16.44 3.50
C LEU A 248 4.63 17.95 3.71
N ASP A 249 4.46 18.33 4.98
CA ASP A 249 4.81 19.57 5.66
C ASP A 249 6.32 19.74 5.91
N VAL A 250 7.04 20.72 5.33
CA VAL A 250 8.47 20.94 5.67
C VAL A 250 8.76 22.41 6.00
N ASN A 251 9.34 22.65 7.18
CA ASN A 251 9.94 23.93 7.53
C ASN A 251 11.28 24.08 6.80
N LEU A 252 11.45 25.20 6.11
CA LEU A 252 12.60 25.55 5.29
C LEU A 252 13.26 26.83 5.79
N GLU A 253 14.58 26.86 5.67
CA GLU A 253 15.37 28.05 5.97
C GLU A 253 15.29 29.09 4.86
N PRO A 254 15.50 30.38 5.19
CA PRO A 254 15.76 31.39 4.18
C PRO A 254 16.91 30.96 3.27
N LEU A 255 16.73 31.10 1.95
CA LEU A 255 17.74 30.76 0.95
C LEU A 255 18.63 31.96 0.65
N THR A 256 18.01 33.15 0.53
CA THR A 256 18.71 34.40 0.27
C THR A 256 18.21 35.50 1.19
N VAL A 257 19.06 36.49 1.40
CA VAL A 257 18.75 37.78 2.01
C VAL A 257 19.57 38.83 1.29
N GLU A 258 18.94 39.94 0.91
CA GLU A 258 19.55 41.01 0.11
C GLU A 258 19.09 42.38 0.60
N LEU A 259 20.03 43.31 0.73
CA LEU A 259 19.80 44.72 1.01
C LEU A 259 19.68 45.49 -0.32
N LEU A 260 18.49 46.04 -0.56
CA LEU A 260 18.15 46.88 -1.69
C LEU A 260 18.01 48.34 -1.24
N GLY A 261 18.42 49.29 -2.06
CA GLY A 261 18.31 50.72 -1.75
C GLY A 261 19.34 51.54 -2.49
N PRO A 262 19.61 52.78 -2.06
CA PRO A 262 20.66 53.61 -2.67
C PRO A 262 22.02 52.94 -2.48
N ASP A 263 22.75 52.74 -3.59
CA ASP A 263 24.15 52.28 -3.60
C ASP A 263 25.15 53.43 -3.49
N GLU A 264 24.66 54.66 -3.64
CA GLU A 264 25.42 55.89 -3.49
C GLU A 264 25.58 56.29 -2.02
N ALA A 265 26.54 57.18 -1.76
CA ALA A 265 26.72 57.74 -0.44
C ALA A 265 25.48 58.53 0.02
N LEU A 266 25.11 58.33 1.28
CA LEU A 266 23.96 58.92 1.92
C LEU A 266 24.32 60.31 2.48
N THR A 267 23.41 61.26 2.39
CA THR A 267 23.57 62.57 3.05
C THR A 267 23.07 62.52 4.50
N SER A 268 23.87 63.04 5.43
CA SER A 268 23.49 63.18 6.85
C SER A 268 22.17 63.95 7.00
N GLY A 269 21.27 63.44 7.85
CA GLY A 269 19.97 64.06 8.14
C GLY A 269 18.86 63.84 7.10
N VAL A 270 19.14 63.16 5.98
CA VAL A 270 18.14 62.85 4.93
C VAL A 270 17.55 61.45 5.14
N GLU A 271 16.23 61.28 5.01
CA GLU A 271 15.58 59.96 5.09
C GLU A 271 15.81 59.15 3.81
N TYR A 272 16.34 57.94 3.97
CA TYR A 272 16.48 56.92 2.93
C TYR A 272 15.65 55.69 3.26
N LYS A 273 15.18 55.00 2.21
CA LYS A 273 14.55 53.70 2.34
C LYS A 273 15.55 52.62 1.95
N VAL A 274 15.80 51.71 2.88
CA VAL A 274 16.59 50.49 2.65
C VAL A 274 15.65 49.32 2.82
N THR A 275 15.57 48.46 1.83
CA THR A 275 14.69 47.29 1.82
C THR A 275 15.54 46.04 2.01
N CYS A 276 15.19 45.21 2.97
CA CYS A 276 15.72 43.87 3.11
C CYS A 276 14.74 42.88 2.53
N GLN A 277 15.19 42.10 1.55
CA GLN A 277 14.39 41.08 0.89
C GLN A 277 14.97 39.71 1.19
N SER A 278 14.18 38.80 1.75
CA SER A 278 14.55 37.41 1.95
C SER A 278 13.63 36.46 1.19
N THR A 279 14.18 35.38 0.65
CA THR A 279 13.41 34.40 -0.13
C THR A 279 13.56 32.99 0.41
N GLY A 280 12.52 32.17 0.23
CA GLY A 280 12.60 30.73 0.40
C GLY A 280 12.39 30.19 1.83
N ALA A 281 12.06 31.02 2.80
CA ALA A 281 11.72 30.52 4.12
C ALA A 281 10.31 29.89 4.15
N ARG A 282 10.13 28.85 4.97
CA ARG A 282 8.81 28.36 5.38
C ARG A 282 8.90 27.89 6.85
N PRO A 283 8.09 28.41 7.78
CA PRO A 283 7.24 29.58 7.65
C PRO A 283 8.03 30.85 7.32
N THR A 284 7.30 31.95 7.07
CA THR A 284 7.84 33.27 6.72
C THR A 284 8.98 33.69 7.67
N ALA A 285 10.08 34.18 7.10
CA ALA A 285 11.28 34.54 7.86
C ALA A 285 11.04 35.75 8.77
N VAL A 286 11.72 35.79 9.91
CA VAL A 286 11.79 36.97 10.75
C VAL A 286 12.99 37.81 10.31
N LEU A 287 12.72 39.03 9.83
CA LEU A 287 13.75 39.98 9.41
C LEU A 287 14.09 40.95 10.55
N THR A 288 15.38 41.11 10.86
CA THR A 288 15.84 42.06 11.88
C THR A 288 16.97 42.94 11.36
N TRP A 289 16.97 44.20 11.80
CA TRP A 289 17.90 45.23 11.37
C TRP A 289 18.95 45.53 12.45
N TRP A 290 20.20 45.65 12.03
CA TRP A 290 21.34 45.88 12.92
C TRP A 290 22.26 46.95 12.33
N LEU A 291 22.85 47.78 13.18
CA LEU A 291 23.86 48.77 12.82
C LEU A 291 25.05 48.61 13.75
N ASP A 292 26.20 48.25 13.19
CA ASP A 292 27.45 48.04 13.94
C ASP A 292 27.31 47.10 15.15
N GLY A 293 26.56 46.01 14.96
CA GLY A 293 26.29 44.99 15.99
C GLY A 293 25.20 45.36 17.00
N GLN A 294 24.54 46.52 16.88
CA GLN A 294 23.38 46.89 17.70
C GLN A 294 22.08 46.72 16.93
N GLN A 295 21.13 45.97 17.50
CA GLN A 295 19.82 45.79 16.90
C GLN A 295 19.02 47.10 16.94
N LEU A 296 18.45 47.47 15.80
CA LEU A 296 17.58 48.63 15.69
C LEU A 296 16.17 48.25 16.15
N PHE A 297 15.71 48.85 17.25
CA PHE A 297 14.33 48.65 17.77
C PHE A 297 13.41 49.84 17.50
N ASN A 298 13.97 51.05 17.42
CA ASN A 298 13.22 52.30 17.23
C ASN A 298 13.22 52.75 15.77
N HIS A 299 12.80 51.88 14.86
CA HIS A 299 12.73 52.19 13.44
C HIS A 299 11.34 51.88 12.88
N THR A 300 10.92 52.62 11.85
CA THR A 300 9.70 52.27 11.11
C THR A 300 10.07 51.19 10.09
N SER A 301 9.71 49.95 10.38
CA SER A 301 9.72 48.85 9.41
C SER A 301 8.31 48.35 9.12
N HIS A 302 8.10 47.95 7.86
CA HIS A 302 6.91 47.25 7.42
C HIS A 302 7.35 45.94 6.80
N THR A 303 6.83 44.83 7.30
CA THR A 303 7.11 43.50 6.77
C THR A 303 5.91 43.02 5.96
N GLU A 304 6.14 42.74 4.68
CA GLU A 304 5.14 42.19 3.76
C GLU A 304 5.52 40.78 3.33
N GLU A 305 4.52 39.92 3.22
CA GLU A 305 4.66 38.57 2.65
C GLU A 305 4.16 38.58 1.21
N GLN A 306 5.03 38.21 0.27
CA GLN A 306 4.74 38.15 -1.15
C GLN A 306 5.11 36.75 -1.67
N GLY A 307 4.24 35.77 -1.41
CA GLY A 307 4.49 34.38 -1.79
C GLY A 307 5.64 33.77 -0.98
N ASN A 308 6.75 33.43 -1.64
CA ASN A 308 7.95 32.89 -0.98
C ASN A 308 8.96 33.98 -0.57
N VAL A 309 8.57 35.25 -0.63
CA VAL A 309 9.41 36.41 -0.33
C VAL A 309 8.90 37.14 0.90
N THR A 310 9.82 37.47 1.81
CA THR A 310 9.57 38.35 2.94
C THR A 310 10.35 39.64 2.72
N VAL A 311 9.66 40.78 2.78
CA VAL A 311 10.27 42.09 2.54
C VAL A 311 10.10 42.95 3.78
N SER A 312 11.19 43.50 4.32
CA SER A 312 11.17 44.52 5.38
C SER A 312 11.78 45.81 4.84
N THR A 313 11.14 46.97 5.06
CA THR A 313 11.71 48.26 4.63
C THR A 313 12.06 49.13 5.83
N LEU A 314 13.35 49.43 6.01
CA LEU A 314 13.89 50.37 6.99
C LEU A 314 13.88 51.79 6.44
N ARG A 315 13.30 52.73 7.20
CA ARG A 315 13.53 54.17 7.02
C ARG A 315 14.73 54.61 7.87
N LEU A 316 15.84 54.93 7.20
CA LEU A 316 17.10 55.30 7.83
C LEU A 316 17.38 56.79 7.64
N VAL A 317 17.65 57.50 8.73
CA VAL A 317 18.17 58.87 8.70
C VAL A 317 19.60 58.79 9.25
N PRO A 318 20.64 58.76 8.39
CA PRO A 318 22.02 58.61 8.84
C PRO A 318 22.53 59.90 9.50
N SER A 319 23.36 59.73 10.52
CA SER A 319 24.15 60.77 11.16
C SER A 319 25.59 60.75 10.65
N GLU A 320 26.36 61.81 10.95
CA GLU A 320 27.79 61.88 10.62
C GLU A 320 28.57 60.71 11.24
N ASP A 321 28.19 60.30 12.46
CA ASP A 321 28.78 59.18 13.18
C ASP A 321 28.47 57.81 12.57
N ASP A 322 27.52 57.72 11.64
CA ASP A 322 27.17 56.46 10.96
C ASP A 322 28.08 56.15 9.78
N GLY A 323 28.93 57.10 9.36
CA GLY A 323 29.94 56.88 8.34
C GLY A 323 30.87 55.71 8.70
N GLY A 324 30.93 54.71 7.82
CA GLY A 324 31.75 53.51 8.02
C GLY A 324 31.11 52.41 8.87
N LYS A 325 29.94 52.65 9.49
CA LYS A 325 29.20 51.60 10.21
C LYS A 325 28.62 50.58 9.23
N VAL A 326 28.48 49.34 9.70
CA VAL A 326 27.89 48.25 8.91
C VAL A 326 26.40 48.14 9.21
N LEU A 327 25.57 48.44 8.22
CA LEU A 327 24.15 48.13 8.24
C LEU A 327 23.97 46.65 7.85
N GLN A 328 23.17 45.93 8.61
CA GLN A 328 22.96 44.51 8.43
C GLN A 328 21.47 44.16 8.53
N CYS A 329 21.02 43.28 7.65
CA CYS A 329 19.74 42.61 7.78
C CYS A 329 19.97 41.11 8.01
N LEU A 330 19.33 40.57 9.05
CA LEU A 330 19.32 39.13 9.35
C LEU A 330 17.96 38.54 9.00
N ALA A 331 17.97 37.39 8.33
CA ALA A 331 16.79 36.58 8.08
C ALA A 331 16.87 35.27 8.88
N GLN A 332 15.92 35.08 9.80
CA GLN A 332 15.86 33.90 10.68
C GLN A 332 14.60 33.08 10.40
N SER A 333 14.72 31.76 10.34
CA SER A 333 13.55 30.87 10.35
C SER A 333 12.95 30.82 11.76
N PRO A 334 11.62 31.00 11.93
CA PRO A 334 10.98 30.91 13.24
C PRO A 334 10.91 29.47 13.79
N SER A 335 11.06 28.47 12.92
CA SER A 335 10.86 27.05 13.26
C SER A 335 12.16 26.24 13.31
N ILE A 336 13.27 26.82 12.84
CA ILE A 336 14.57 26.15 12.76
C ILE A 336 15.61 26.96 13.54
N ASN A 337 16.27 26.29 14.48
CA ASN A 337 17.31 26.86 15.36
C ASN A 337 18.71 26.74 14.73
N HIS A 338 18.86 27.15 13.48
CA HIS A 338 20.17 27.32 12.85
C HIS A 338 20.54 28.80 12.76
N GLN A 339 21.79 29.06 12.40
CA GLN A 339 22.30 30.42 12.26
C GLN A 339 21.52 31.18 11.16
N PRO A 340 21.08 32.42 11.43
CA PRO A 340 20.44 33.25 10.42
C PRO A 340 21.40 33.55 9.28
N ILE A 341 20.86 33.71 8.08
CA ILE A 341 21.61 34.28 6.96
C ILE A 341 21.51 35.80 7.02
N GLN A 342 22.50 36.49 6.47
CA GLN A 342 22.61 37.94 6.57
C GLN A 342 23.13 38.56 5.29
N ASP A 343 22.73 39.81 5.05
CA ASP A 343 23.38 40.71 4.11
C ASP A 343 23.79 41.99 4.82
N THR A 344 24.89 42.58 4.37
CA THR A 344 25.57 43.68 5.04
C THR A 344 26.04 44.74 4.06
N ARG A 345 25.93 46.01 4.45
CA ARG A 345 26.38 47.15 3.67
C ARG A 345 27.05 48.18 4.56
N THR A 346 28.28 48.56 4.23
CA THR A 346 28.98 49.67 4.89
C THR A 346 28.38 51.00 4.43
N LEU A 347 27.97 51.84 5.38
CA LEU A 347 27.38 53.14 5.06
C LEU A 347 28.46 54.15 4.69
N GLN A 348 28.31 54.77 3.52
CA GLN A 348 29.06 55.97 3.15
C GLN A 348 28.16 57.17 3.44
N VAL A 349 28.60 58.09 4.29
CA VAL A 349 27.81 59.27 4.69
C VAL A 349 28.56 60.55 4.38
N TYR A 350 27.94 61.46 3.63
CA TYR A 350 28.44 62.82 3.39
C TYR A 350 27.73 63.83 4.29
N TRP A 351 28.47 64.84 4.70
CA TRP A 351 27.98 65.98 5.48
C TRP A 351 28.63 67.27 4.96
N GLU A 352 27.92 68.39 5.11
CA GLU A 352 28.50 69.70 4.83
C GLU A 352 29.27 70.17 6.07
N SER A 353 30.57 70.43 5.89
CA SER A 353 31.38 71.10 6.91
C SER A 353 30.94 72.56 7.01
N ALA A 354 30.34 72.92 8.15
CA ALA A 354 29.93 74.29 8.48
C ALA A 354 31.10 75.25 8.68
#